data_AF-A0A0N0U532-F1
#
_entry.id   AF-A0A0N0U532-F1
#
_cell.length_a   1.000
_cell.length_b   1.000
_cell.length_c   1.000
_cell.angle_alpha   90.00
_cell.angle_beta   90.00
_cell.angle_gamma   90.00
#
_symmetry.space_group_name_H-M   'P 1'
#
loop_
_entity.id
_entity.type
_entity.pdbx_description
1 polymer ?
#
loop_
_entity_poly.entity_id
_entity_poly.type
_entity_poly.pdbx_seq_one_letter_code
_entity_poly.pdbx_strand_id
1 'polypeptide(L)'
;INSYDEEVIQMFKNFEYGDVKGAIEFFTTRFCKKFLQPIGMLNVILVHLAAWLPAPDCWKRTGADVNVEDSHGITPLLLAGSAIGKMTSNEIYKYNSVVQTLVQGLHQTSFTLIQVFIEPLHTAFKLGCLKAAETLLNVDPPLNKCKKLRTVLYFAASVGITQRYLTHNPVSSFSLWIFTIMKLIEFGDTVFIVLRKQPLIFLHWYHHITVFLCTWHSFGETIGFGSWFSLVNTFIHSYMYSYYALKAMQVRIPKWISIMLTVLQIVQMFWGMVITTSAYYYVHIAQIQCNVTTSNLKFSALMYLSYLILFVNFFAQSYLSNKCVNKAERKNEIKTQ
;
A
#
# COMPACT_ATOMS: atom_id res chain seq x y z
N ILE A 1 -4.11 -37.11 -37.92
CA ILE A 1 -4.59 -35.77 -38.35
C ILE A 1 -5.93 -35.44 -37.67
N ASN A 2 -6.90 -36.36 -37.54
CA ASN A 2 -8.25 -36.03 -37.03
C ASN A 2 -8.45 -35.92 -35.50
N SER A 3 -7.48 -36.21 -34.63
CA SER A 3 -7.64 -36.05 -33.17
C SER A 3 -7.16 -34.70 -32.64
N TYR A 4 -6.27 -34.01 -33.37
CA TYR A 4 -5.71 -32.73 -32.95
C TYR A 4 -6.67 -31.57 -33.21
N ASP A 5 -7.39 -31.60 -34.33
CA ASP A 5 -8.36 -30.55 -34.67
C ASP A 5 -9.54 -30.53 -33.70
N GLU A 6 -10.06 -31.69 -33.26
CA GLU A 6 -11.15 -31.72 -32.27
C GLU A 6 -10.75 -31.17 -30.89
N GLU A 7 -9.54 -31.50 -30.40
CA GLU A 7 -9.03 -30.98 -29.12
C GLU A 7 -8.80 -29.46 -29.19
N VAL A 8 -8.28 -28.94 -30.31
CA VAL A 8 -8.08 -27.51 -30.53
C VAL A 8 -9.41 -26.77 -30.68
N ILE A 9 -10.37 -27.32 -31.43
CA ILE A 9 -11.72 -26.77 -31.57
C ILE A 9 -12.44 -26.74 -30.22
N GLN A 10 -12.30 -27.78 -29.39
CA GLN A 10 -12.91 -27.81 -28.07
C GLN A 10 -12.31 -26.75 -27.13
N MET A 11 -10.99 -26.52 -27.23
CA MET A 11 -10.33 -25.44 -26.50
C MET A 11 -10.84 -24.06 -26.95
N PHE A 12 -10.95 -23.81 -28.26
CA PHE A 12 -11.50 -22.56 -28.78
C PHE A 12 -12.96 -22.35 -28.39
N LYS A 13 -13.77 -23.42 -28.37
CA LYS A 13 -15.15 -23.36 -27.84
C LYS A 13 -15.17 -22.94 -26.38
N ASN A 14 -14.30 -23.49 -25.53
CA ASN A 14 -14.22 -23.10 -24.12
C ASN A 14 -13.90 -21.59 -23.97
N PHE A 15 -13.07 -21.04 -24.85
CA PHE A 15 -12.82 -19.59 -24.91
C PHE A 15 -14.04 -18.79 -25.39
N GLU A 16 -14.74 -19.26 -26.43
CA GLU A 16 -15.93 -18.61 -26.98
C GLU A 16 -17.07 -18.54 -25.97
N TYR A 17 -17.19 -19.55 -25.10
CA TYR A 17 -18.15 -19.57 -23.98
C TYR A 17 -17.69 -18.80 -22.73
N GLY A 18 -16.51 -18.16 -22.75
CA GLY A 18 -15.99 -17.36 -21.64
C GLY A 18 -15.45 -18.17 -20.45
N ASP A 19 -15.30 -19.49 -20.58
CA ASP A 19 -14.75 -20.36 -19.54
C ASP A 19 -13.22 -20.41 -19.62
N VAL A 20 -12.59 -19.30 -19.25
CA VAL A 20 -11.13 -19.14 -19.24
C VAL A 20 -10.45 -20.15 -18.31
N LYS A 21 -11.11 -20.50 -17.18
CA LYS A 21 -10.54 -21.43 -16.19
C LYS A 21 -10.57 -22.87 -16.69
N GLY A 22 -11.67 -23.31 -17.30
CA GLY A 22 -11.77 -24.61 -17.97
C GLY A 22 -10.82 -24.72 -19.16
N ALA A 23 -10.61 -23.63 -19.91
CA ALA A 23 -9.62 -23.58 -20.98
C ALA A 23 -8.18 -23.77 -20.47
N ILE A 24 -7.81 -23.14 -19.35
CA ILE A 24 -6.49 -23.31 -18.70
C ILE A 24 -6.27 -24.76 -18.24
N GLU A 25 -7.26 -25.36 -17.59
CA GLU A 25 -7.17 -26.72 -17.07
C GLU A 25 -7.09 -27.76 -18.21
N PHE A 26 -7.88 -27.56 -19.25
CA PHE A 26 -7.87 -28.37 -20.47
C PHE A 26 -6.52 -28.28 -21.18
N PHE A 27 -6.00 -27.07 -21.40
CA PHE A 27 -4.70 -26.81 -22.01
C PHE A 27 -3.56 -27.47 -21.22
N THR A 28 -3.52 -27.26 -19.91
CA THR A 28 -2.45 -27.79 -19.04
C THR A 28 -2.47 -29.32 -18.97
N THR A 29 -3.66 -29.92 -18.92
CA THR A 29 -3.82 -31.38 -18.71
C THR A 29 -3.64 -32.17 -20.00
N ARG A 30 -4.15 -31.67 -21.13
CA ARG A 30 -4.17 -32.39 -22.41
C ARG A 30 -3.02 -32.02 -23.34
N PHE A 31 -2.72 -30.73 -23.48
CA PHE A 31 -1.67 -30.27 -24.40
C PHE A 31 -0.27 -30.34 -23.78
N CYS A 32 -0.09 -29.93 -22.51
CA CYS A 32 1.26 -29.87 -21.92
C CYS A 32 1.84 -31.22 -21.49
N LYS A 33 1.03 -32.29 -21.39
CA LYS A 33 1.52 -33.64 -21.08
C LYS A 33 1.96 -34.45 -22.31
N LYS A 34 1.55 -34.07 -23.52
CA LYS A 34 1.56 -34.96 -24.69
C LYS A 34 2.68 -34.67 -25.71
N PHE A 35 3.41 -33.55 -25.60
CA PHE A 35 4.31 -33.11 -26.68
C PHE A 35 5.79 -32.98 -26.28
N LEU A 36 6.63 -33.72 -27.01
CA LEU A 36 8.01 -33.33 -27.33
C LEU A 36 7.97 -32.61 -28.70
N GLN A 37 8.44 -31.35 -28.72
CA GLN A 37 8.77 -30.50 -29.88
C GLN A 37 7.77 -30.44 -31.06
N PRO A 38 6.88 -29.42 -31.10
CA PRO A 38 6.05 -29.15 -32.28
C PRO A 38 6.89 -28.54 -33.42
N ILE A 39 6.65 -28.98 -34.66
CA ILE A 39 7.30 -28.45 -35.88
C ILE A 39 6.35 -27.43 -36.54
N GLY A 40 6.84 -26.22 -36.86
CA GLY A 40 6.11 -25.23 -37.67
C GLY A 40 5.07 -24.36 -36.92
N MET A 41 4.00 -23.95 -37.61
CA MET A 41 2.99 -22.99 -37.12
C MET A 41 2.27 -23.41 -35.82
N LEU A 42 2.15 -24.72 -35.56
CA LEU A 42 1.53 -25.22 -34.34
C LEU A 42 2.37 -24.89 -33.09
N ASN A 43 3.70 -24.81 -33.23
CA ASN A 43 4.60 -24.42 -32.16
C ASN A 43 4.38 -22.95 -31.76
N VAL A 44 4.27 -22.07 -32.76
CA VAL A 44 3.96 -20.64 -32.58
C VAL A 44 2.69 -20.48 -31.74
N ILE A 45 1.59 -21.10 -32.18
CA ILE A 45 0.29 -20.96 -31.53
C ILE A 45 0.33 -21.45 -30.08
N LEU A 46 0.99 -22.59 -29.82
CA LEU A 46 1.06 -23.18 -28.49
C LEU A 46 1.84 -22.31 -27.49
N VAL A 47 2.97 -21.74 -27.93
CA VAL A 47 3.81 -20.87 -27.09
C VAL A 47 3.08 -19.56 -26.79
N HIS A 48 2.38 -18.99 -27.77
CA HIS A 48 1.54 -17.79 -27.60
C HIS A 48 0.40 -18.04 -26.63
N LEU A 49 -0.31 -19.17 -26.75
CA LEU A 49 -1.39 -19.55 -25.84
C LEU A 49 -0.89 -19.82 -24.41
N ALA A 50 0.26 -20.48 -24.27
CA ALA A 50 0.84 -20.74 -22.95
C ALA A 50 1.29 -19.45 -22.24
N ALA A 51 1.77 -18.44 -22.99
CA ALA A 51 2.06 -17.12 -22.45
C ALA A 51 0.77 -16.37 -22.07
N TRP A 52 -0.25 -16.46 -22.93
CA TRP A 52 -1.55 -15.82 -22.75
C TRP A 52 -2.28 -16.34 -21.49
N LEU A 53 -2.17 -17.64 -21.22
CA LEU A 53 -2.82 -18.37 -20.12
C LEU A 53 -1.97 -18.54 -18.83
N PRO A 54 -0.95 -17.71 -18.63
CA PRO A 54 0.25 -17.99 -17.84
C PRO A 54 0.42 -19.44 -17.31
N ALA A 55 0.82 -20.35 -18.20
CA ALA A 55 1.02 -21.77 -17.87
C ALA A 55 2.53 -22.14 -17.84
N PRO A 56 3.24 -21.96 -16.71
CA PRO A 56 4.70 -22.13 -16.64
C PRO A 56 5.19 -23.57 -16.82
N ASP A 57 4.36 -24.56 -16.44
CA ASP A 57 4.72 -25.98 -16.50
C ASP A 57 4.92 -26.49 -17.93
N CYS A 58 4.27 -25.83 -18.89
CA CYS A 58 4.30 -26.20 -20.30
C CYS A 58 5.64 -25.86 -20.96
N TRP A 59 6.37 -24.88 -20.44
CA TRP A 59 7.62 -24.39 -21.05
C TRP A 59 8.85 -25.15 -20.59
N LYS A 60 8.91 -25.51 -19.30
CA LYS A 60 10.04 -26.25 -18.74
C LYS A 60 10.25 -27.63 -19.37
N ARG A 61 9.21 -28.20 -19.99
CA ARG A 61 9.23 -29.56 -20.57
C ARG A 61 9.47 -29.60 -22.07
N THR A 62 9.27 -28.50 -22.79
CA THR A 62 9.15 -28.53 -24.26
C THR A 62 10.33 -27.94 -25.02
N GLY A 63 11.24 -27.20 -24.35
CA GLY A 63 12.37 -26.56 -25.02
C GLY A 63 11.94 -25.58 -26.12
N ALA A 64 10.76 -24.99 -25.97
CA ALA A 64 10.14 -24.15 -26.98
C ALA A 64 10.89 -22.83 -27.16
N ASP A 65 11.03 -22.39 -28.42
CA ASP A 65 11.65 -21.11 -28.74
C ASP A 65 10.73 -19.96 -28.31
N VAL A 66 11.22 -19.13 -27.40
CA VAL A 66 10.47 -18.01 -26.80
C VAL A 66 10.46 -16.77 -27.68
N ASN A 67 11.26 -16.75 -28.75
CA ASN A 67 11.38 -15.64 -29.70
C ASN A 67 10.54 -15.85 -30.97
N VAL A 68 9.71 -16.88 -31.00
CA VAL A 68 8.86 -17.18 -32.15
C VAL A 68 7.85 -16.06 -32.38
N GLU A 69 7.84 -15.48 -33.57
CA GLU A 69 6.88 -14.46 -33.99
C GLU A 69 5.73 -15.09 -34.78
N ASP A 70 4.51 -14.58 -34.60
CA ASP A 70 3.39 -14.88 -35.50
C ASP A 70 3.48 -14.11 -36.83
N SER A 71 2.54 -14.34 -37.75
CA SER A 71 2.47 -13.64 -39.04
C SER A 71 2.34 -12.11 -38.94
N HIS A 72 2.03 -11.59 -37.75
CA HIS A 72 1.86 -10.17 -37.46
C HIS A 72 3.05 -9.60 -36.66
N GLY A 73 4.10 -10.39 -36.39
CA GLY A 73 5.25 -9.97 -35.59
C GLY A 73 4.97 -9.90 -34.08
N ILE A 74 3.91 -10.56 -33.60
CA ILE A 74 3.59 -10.64 -32.18
C ILE A 74 4.49 -11.70 -31.53
N THR A 75 5.07 -11.35 -30.37
CA THR A 75 5.85 -12.27 -29.56
C THR A 75 5.01 -12.84 -28.40
N PRO A 76 5.35 -14.02 -27.86
CA PRO A 76 4.67 -14.58 -26.70
C PRO A 76 4.72 -13.64 -25.48
N LEU A 77 5.79 -12.85 -25.33
CA LEU A 77 5.91 -11.87 -24.27
C LEU A 77 4.83 -10.78 -24.34
N LEU A 78 4.45 -10.37 -25.55
CA LEU A 78 3.41 -9.37 -25.74
C LEU A 78 2.03 -9.84 -25.24
N LEU A 79 1.76 -11.14 -25.37
CA LEU A 79 0.51 -11.75 -24.94
C LEU A 79 0.50 -12.15 -23.46
N ALA A 80 1.65 -12.10 -22.78
CA ALA A 80 1.77 -12.57 -21.40
C ALA A 80 0.80 -11.84 -20.47
N GLY A 81 -0.18 -12.59 -19.93
CA GLY A 81 -1.15 -12.08 -18.96
C GLY A 81 -2.25 -11.17 -19.52
N SER A 82 -2.38 -11.01 -20.85
CA SER A 82 -3.44 -10.18 -21.43
C SER A 82 -4.84 -10.81 -21.32
N ALA A 83 -4.94 -12.13 -21.15
CA ALA A 83 -6.20 -12.86 -20.96
C ALA A 83 -6.86 -12.62 -19.60
N ILE A 84 -6.11 -12.15 -18.61
CA ILE A 84 -6.52 -12.21 -17.21
C ILE A 84 -6.91 -10.81 -16.73
N GLY A 85 -8.18 -10.63 -16.37
CA GLY A 85 -8.69 -9.36 -15.85
C GLY A 85 -8.37 -9.11 -14.37
N LYS A 86 -8.35 -10.17 -13.54
CA LYS A 86 -8.12 -10.09 -12.09
C LYS A 86 -7.44 -11.38 -11.61
N MET A 87 -6.24 -11.28 -11.04
CA MET A 87 -5.44 -12.45 -10.64
C MET A 87 -5.61 -12.81 -9.15
N THR A 88 -5.66 -14.10 -8.87
CA THR A 88 -5.46 -14.71 -7.54
C THR A 88 -3.96 -14.86 -7.23
N SER A 89 -3.57 -15.06 -5.96
CA SER A 89 -2.16 -15.18 -5.55
C SER A 89 -1.38 -16.29 -6.29
N ASN A 90 -2.07 -17.39 -6.66
CA ASN A 90 -1.47 -18.49 -7.41
C ASN A 90 -1.21 -18.10 -8.89
N GLU A 91 -2.12 -17.33 -9.49
CA GLU A 91 -1.98 -16.83 -10.87
C GLU A 91 -0.89 -15.77 -10.97
N ILE A 92 -0.69 -14.94 -9.94
CA ILE A 92 0.43 -13.99 -9.84
C ILE A 92 1.77 -14.74 -9.85
N TYR A 93 1.88 -15.85 -9.11
CA TYR A 93 3.10 -16.66 -9.10
C TYR A 93 3.40 -17.26 -10.48
N LYS A 94 2.37 -17.81 -11.13
CA LYS A 94 2.48 -18.36 -12.49
C LYS A 94 2.88 -17.29 -13.50
N TYR A 95 2.25 -16.11 -13.45
CA TYR A 95 2.58 -14.97 -14.32
C TYR A 95 4.02 -14.52 -14.12
N ASN A 96 4.49 -14.34 -12.88
CA ASN A 96 5.87 -13.98 -12.60
C ASN A 96 6.86 -15.02 -13.14
N SER A 97 6.56 -16.32 -13.01
CA SER A 97 7.41 -17.38 -13.54
C SER A 97 7.48 -17.35 -15.07
N VAL A 98 6.34 -17.11 -15.74
CA VAL A 98 6.23 -16.99 -17.20
C VAL A 98 7.03 -15.77 -17.69
N VAL A 99 6.80 -14.58 -17.12
CA VAL A 99 7.57 -13.38 -17.52
C VAL A 99 9.07 -13.58 -17.31
N GLN A 100 9.48 -14.18 -16.19
CA GLN A 100 10.89 -14.45 -15.91
C GLN A 100 11.52 -15.41 -16.92
N THR A 101 10.82 -16.48 -17.31
CA THR A 101 11.32 -17.44 -18.30
C THR A 101 11.42 -16.83 -19.70
N LEU A 102 10.44 -16.02 -20.13
CA LEU A 102 10.50 -15.35 -21.43
C LEU A 102 11.67 -14.36 -21.49
N VAL A 103 11.83 -13.53 -20.46
CA VAL A 103 12.90 -12.53 -20.39
C VAL A 103 14.28 -13.20 -20.39
N GLN A 104 14.44 -14.35 -19.73
CA GLN A 104 15.70 -15.09 -19.71
C GLN A 104 16.04 -15.78 -21.05
N GLY A 105 15.04 -16.17 -21.85
CA GLY A 105 15.25 -16.80 -23.16
C GLY A 105 15.29 -15.82 -24.35
N LEU A 106 15.05 -14.53 -24.11
CA LEU A 106 15.09 -13.50 -25.14
C LEU A 106 16.54 -13.23 -25.58
N HIS A 107 16.89 -13.65 -26.78
CA HIS A 107 18.15 -13.27 -27.42
C HIS A 107 17.97 -11.89 -28.06
N GLN A 108 18.83 -10.92 -27.70
CA GLN A 108 18.83 -9.55 -28.22
C GLN A 108 18.96 -9.52 -29.75
N THR A 109 17.84 -9.65 -30.46
CA THR A 109 17.76 -9.41 -31.89
C THR A 109 17.02 -8.11 -32.12
N SER A 110 17.76 -7.18 -32.73
CA SER A 110 17.45 -5.77 -32.85
C SER A 110 16.40 -5.54 -33.93
N PHE A 111 15.16 -5.17 -33.57
CA PHE A 111 14.49 -3.95 -34.11
C PHE A 111 13.11 -3.63 -33.49
N THR A 112 12.47 -4.55 -32.75
CA THR A 112 11.11 -4.35 -32.17
C THR A 112 11.10 -4.17 -30.65
N LEU A 113 12.26 -3.85 -30.05
CA LEU A 113 12.49 -3.79 -28.59
C LEU A 113 11.54 -2.85 -27.81
N ILE A 114 10.92 -1.86 -28.47
CA ILE A 114 10.07 -0.87 -27.79
C ILE A 114 8.68 -1.43 -27.48
N GLN A 115 8.04 -2.13 -28.42
CA GLN A 115 6.68 -2.66 -28.21
C GLN A 115 6.70 -3.94 -27.36
N VAL A 116 7.74 -4.76 -27.52
CA VAL A 116 7.90 -6.05 -26.82
C VAL A 116 7.95 -5.89 -25.30
N PHE A 117 8.45 -4.78 -24.77
CA PHE A 117 8.60 -4.60 -23.31
C PHE A 117 7.57 -3.65 -22.69
N ILE A 118 7.12 -2.60 -23.40
CA ILE A 118 6.24 -1.57 -22.81
C ILE A 118 4.84 -2.10 -22.51
N GLU A 119 4.28 -2.91 -23.40
CA GLU A 119 2.92 -3.42 -23.26
C GLU A 119 2.81 -4.53 -22.19
N PRO A 120 3.77 -5.45 -22.08
CA PRO A 120 3.89 -6.36 -20.94
C PRO A 120 4.17 -5.61 -19.63
N LEU A 121 4.96 -4.53 -19.67
CA LEU A 121 5.22 -3.70 -18.49
C LEU A 121 3.93 -2.99 -18.01
N HIS A 122 3.15 -2.43 -18.94
CA HIS A 122 1.84 -1.86 -18.63
C HIS A 122 0.88 -2.90 -18.05
N THR A 123 0.86 -4.11 -18.62
CA THR A 123 0.04 -5.23 -18.14
C THR A 123 0.48 -5.69 -16.75
N ALA A 124 1.79 -5.81 -16.49
CA ALA A 124 2.33 -6.14 -15.19
C ALA A 124 1.94 -5.11 -14.12
N PHE A 125 2.00 -3.81 -14.44
CA PHE A 125 1.52 -2.77 -13.53
C PHE A 125 0.01 -2.78 -13.35
N LYS A 126 -0.78 -2.93 -14.42
CA LYS A 126 -2.25 -3.06 -14.36
C LYS A 126 -2.69 -4.22 -13.46
N LEU A 127 -1.94 -5.31 -13.46
CA LEU A 127 -2.20 -6.51 -12.67
C LEU A 127 -1.57 -6.49 -11.27
N GLY A 128 -0.81 -5.46 -10.91
CA GLY A 128 -0.13 -5.39 -9.60
C GLY A 128 0.99 -6.43 -9.43
N CYS A 129 1.69 -6.80 -10.50
CA CYS A 129 2.76 -7.81 -10.48
C CYS A 129 4.15 -7.14 -10.48
N LEU A 130 4.59 -6.64 -9.31
CA LEU A 130 5.82 -5.85 -9.19
C LEU A 130 7.09 -6.62 -9.61
N LYS A 131 7.16 -7.93 -9.33
CA LYS A 131 8.33 -8.77 -9.64
C LYS A 131 8.50 -9.00 -11.15
N ALA A 132 7.39 -9.20 -11.87
CA ALA A 132 7.38 -9.22 -13.33
C ALA A 132 7.80 -7.85 -13.90
N ALA A 133 7.29 -6.75 -13.34
CA ALA A 133 7.66 -5.41 -13.76
C ALA A 133 9.16 -5.10 -13.53
N GLU A 134 9.72 -5.51 -12.39
CA GLU A 134 11.15 -5.39 -12.09
C GLU A 134 11.99 -6.20 -13.09
N THR A 135 11.58 -7.43 -13.39
CA THR A 135 12.26 -8.28 -14.37
C THR A 135 12.27 -7.66 -15.77
N LEU A 136 11.17 -6.99 -16.17
CA LEU A 136 11.07 -6.29 -17.45
C LEU A 136 11.88 -4.98 -17.48
N LEU A 137 11.98 -4.27 -16.36
CA LEU A 137 12.78 -3.04 -16.24
C LEU A 137 14.28 -3.30 -16.22
N ASN A 138 14.72 -4.43 -15.66
CA ASN A 138 16.14 -4.82 -15.63
C ASN A 138 16.75 -5.08 -17.02
N VAL A 139 15.93 -5.12 -18.08
CA VAL A 139 16.37 -5.29 -19.47
C VAL A 139 16.68 -3.92 -20.14
N ASP A 140 16.55 -2.81 -19.42
CA ASP A 140 16.79 -1.44 -19.90
C ASP A 140 16.08 -1.11 -21.23
N PRO A 141 14.73 -1.16 -21.28
CA PRO A 141 14.01 -0.78 -22.48
C PRO A 141 14.26 0.71 -22.82
N PRO A 142 14.33 1.11 -24.10
CA PRO A 142 14.48 2.51 -24.50
C PRO A 142 13.20 3.32 -24.23
N LEU A 143 13.02 3.72 -22.97
CA LEU A 143 11.83 4.40 -22.42
C LEU A 143 11.65 5.83 -22.95
N ASN A 144 12.71 6.48 -23.42
CA ASN A 144 12.73 7.88 -23.84
C ASN A 144 11.94 8.20 -25.12
N LYS A 145 11.48 7.20 -25.89
CA LYS A 145 10.79 7.39 -27.18
C LYS A 145 9.27 7.27 -27.14
N CYS A 146 8.64 7.00 -25.98
CA CYS A 146 7.23 6.57 -25.96
C CYS A 146 6.28 7.51 -25.19
N LYS A 147 5.22 7.99 -25.86
CA LYS A 147 4.16 8.85 -25.27
C LYS A 147 3.28 8.10 -24.25
N LYS A 148 3.18 6.76 -24.37
CA LYS A 148 2.41 5.85 -23.49
C LYS A 148 3.10 5.57 -22.15
N LEU A 149 4.40 5.89 -22.02
CA LEU A 149 5.19 5.74 -20.80
C LEU A 149 4.59 6.52 -19.63
N ARG A 150 4.00 7.69 -19.89
CA ARG A 150 3.41 8.52 -18.84
C ARG A 150 2.27 7.80 -18.13
N THR A 151 1.42 7.07 -18.86
CA THR A 151 0.35 6.24 -18.29
C THR A 151 0.91 5.09 -17.45
N VAL A 152 1.98 4.44 -17.92
CA VAL A 152 2.67 3.37 -17.18
C VAL A 152 3.27 3.90 -15.87
N LEU A 153 3.91 5.08 -15.90
CA LEU A 153 4.46 5.75 -14.71
C LEU A 153 3.37 6.14 -13.71
N TYR A 154 2.22 6.63 -14.17
CA TYR A 154 1.09 6.93 -13.30
C TYR A 154 0.52 5.67 -12.63
N PHE A 155 0.35 4.59 -13.39
CA PHE A 155 -0.08 3.30 -12.84
C PHE A 155 0.97 2.69 -11.91
N ALA A 156 2.26 2.77 -12.26
CA ALA A 156 3.35 2.32 -11.40
C ALA A 156 3.42 3.12 -10.10
N ALA A 157 3.18 4.43 -10.14
CA ALA A 157 3.05 5.26 -8.95
C ALA A 157 1.84 4.84 -8.11
N SER A 158 0.65 4.66 -8.70
CA SER A 158 -0.54 4.24 -7.95
C SER A 158 -0.41 2.83 -7.36
N VAL A 159 0.17 1.90 -8.11
CA VAL A 159 0.35 0.49 -7.70
C VAL A 159 1.52 0.35 -6.72
N GLY A 160 2.60 1.10 -6.92
CA GLY A 160 3.72 1.18 -5.97
C GLY A 160 3.28 1.73 -4.61
N ILE A 161 2.39 2.72 -4.59
CA ILE A 161 1.74 3.23 -3.38
C ILE A 161 0.83 2.15 -2.75
N THR A 162 0.12 1.36 -3.55
CA THR A 162 -0.82 0.35 -3.03
C THR A 162 -0.12 -0.91 -2.51
N GLN A 163 0.99 -1.32 -3.13
CA GLN A 163 1.63 -2.63 -2.90
C GLN A 163 2.79 -2.61 -1.90
N ARG A 164 3.40 -1.43 -1.62
CA ARG A 164 4.33 -1.29 -0.49
C ARG A 164 3.66 -1.54 0.87
N TYR A 165 2.33 -1.43 0.92
CA TYR A 165 1.51 -1.66 2.10
C TYR A 165 1.03 -3.10 2.25
N LEU A 166 0.69 -3.79 1.15
CA LEU A 166 -0.03 -5.07 1.22
C LEU A 166 0.86 -6.31 1.41
N THR A 167 2.17 -6.19 1.23
CA THR A 167 3.02 -7.36 0.94
C THR A 167 3.62 -8.08 2.15
N HIS A 168 3.64 -7.49 3.34
CA HIS A 168 4.22 -8.17 4.52
C HIS A 168 3.19 -8.65 5.57
N ASN A 169 2.14 -7.88 5.87
CA ASN A 169 1.10 -8.27 6.83
C ASN A 169 -0.24 -7.58 6.52
N PRO A 170 -1.20 -8.26 5.87
CA PRO A 170 -2.47 -7.63 5.44
C PRO A 170 -3.29 -7.07 6.61
N VAL A 171 -3.20 -7.71 7.79
CA VAL A 171 -3.90 -7.28 9.01
C VAL A 171 -3.37 -5.93 9.51
N SER A 172 -2.05 -5.76 9.56
CA SER A 172 -1.42 -4.52 10.04
C SER A 172 -1.76 -3.34 9.11
N SER A 173 -1.78 -3.60 7.81
CA SER A 173 -2.04 -2.58 6.80
C SER A 173 -3.50 -2.15 6.78
N PHE A 174 -4.43 -3.10 6.97
CA PHE A 174 -5.84 -2.80 7.15
C PHE A 174 -6.09 -1.98 8.41
N SER A 175 -5.46 -2.33 9.54
CA SER A 175 -5.57 -1.56 10.78
C SER A 175 -5.03 -0.13 10.64
N LEU A 176 -3.90 0.06 9.95
CA LEU A 176 -3.35 1.38 9.68
C LEU A 176 -4.24 2.21 8.74
N TRP A 177 -4.84 1.57 7.73
CA TRP A 177 -5.78 2.24 6.84
C TRP A 177 -7.03 2.72 7.59
N ILE A 178 -7.63 1.85 8.42
CA ILE A 178 -8.75 2.23 9.30
C ILE A 178 -8.31 3.39 10.20
N PHE A 179 -7.13 3.31 10.81
CA PHE A 179 -6.63 4.36 11.68
C PHE A 179 -6.52 5.72 10.98
N THR A 180 -6.02 5.77 9.75
CA THR A 180 -5.97 7.00 8.95
C THR A 180 -7.37 7.55 8.66
N ILE A 181 -8.33 6.69 8.33
CA ILE A 181 -9.74 7.10 8.13
C ILE A 181 -10.36 7.60 9.43
N MET A 182 -10.05 6.99 10.58
CA MET A 182 -10.53 7.46 11.87
C MET A 182 -10.06 8.89 12.15
N LYS A 183 -8.83 9.26 11.77
CA LYS A 183 -8.36 10.66 11.89
C LYS A 183 -9.16 11.65 11.06
N LEU A 184 -9.70 11.22 9.92
CA LEU A 184 -10.64 12.04 9.15
C LEU A 184 -11.98 12.21 9.87
N ILE A 185 -12.51 11.14 10.47
CA ILE A 185 -13.77 11.18 11.23
C ILE A 185 -13.64 12.06 12.48
N GLU A 186 -12.47 12.08 13.13
CA GLU A 186 -12.17 12.93 14.29
C GLU A 186 -12.28 14.44 14.00
N PHE A 187 -12.23 14.88 12.73
CA PHE A 187 -12.56 16.28 12.40
C PHE A 187 -14.00 16.64 12.74
N GLY A 188 -14.89 15.64 12.86
CA GLY A 188 -16.23 15.80 13.40
C GLY A 188 -16.25 16.50 14.76
N ASP A 189 -15.25 16.29 15.62
CA ASP A 189 -15.14 16.98 16.92
C ASP A 189 -15.03 18.50 16.74
N THR A 190 -14.23 18.92 15.76
CA THR A 190 -14.08 20.33 15.40
C THR A 190 -15.40 20.91 14.89
N VAL A 191 -16.13 20.16 14.05
CA VAL A 191 -17.46 20.54 13.58
C VAL A 191 -18.43 20.70 14.74
N PHE A 192 -18.47 19.77 15.69
CA PHE A 192 -19.35 19.86 16.86
C PHE A 192 -19.01 21.06 17.76
N ILE A 193 -17.73 21.38 17.96
CA ILE A 193 -17.28 22.55 18.75
C ILE A 193 -17.74 23.86 18.08
N VAL A 194 -17.56 23.96 16.75
CA VAL A 194 -17.98 25.12 15.96
C VAL A 194 -19.50 25.28 15.99
N LEU A 195 -20.26 24.19 15.82
CA LEU A 195 -21.72 24.21 15.90
C LEU A 195 -22.23 24.61 17.29
N ARG A 196 -21.51 24.25 18.36
CA ARG A 196 -21.78 24.70 19.74
C ARG A 196 -21.28 26.11 20.04
N LYS A 197 -20.71 26.82 19.05
CA LYS A 197 -20.13 28.17 19.18
C LYS A 197 -19.09 28.28 20.29
N GLN A 198 -18.33 27.21 20.55
CA GLN A 198 -17.25 27.22 21.53
C GLN A 198 -15.93 27.64 20.88
N PRO A 199 -15.06 28.39 21.61
CA PRO A 199 -13.78 28.82 21.08
C PRO A 199 -12.87 27.61 20.84
N LEU A 200 -12.35 27.49 19.61
CA LEU A 200 -11.42 26.44 19.23
C LEU A 200 -10.03 26.75 19.76
N ILE A 201 -9.53 25.95 20.70
CA ILE A 201 -8.18 26.13 21.25
C ILE A 201 -7.12 25.75 20.20
N PHE A 202 -5.97 26.45 20.23
CA PHE A 202 -4.86 26.22 19.29
C PHE A 202 -4.41 24.75 19.28
N LEU A 203 -4.27 24.15 20.46
CA LEU A 203 -3.90 22.75 20.65
C LEU A 203 -4.76 21.79 19.83
N HIS A 204 -6.07 22.02 19.78
CA HIS A 204 -7.03 21.13 19.16
C HIS A 204 -6.85 21.11 17.65
N TRP A 205 -7.02 22.26 16.99
CA TRP A 205 -7.00 22.30 15.53
C TRP A 205 -5.61 22.00 14.96
N TYR A 206 -4.54 22.46 15.64
CA TYR A 206 -3.18 22.15 15.24
C TYR A 206 -2.95 20.64 15.24
N HIS A 207 -3.31 19.96 16.34
CA HIS A 207 -3.20 18.50 16.46
C HIS A 207 -4.03 17.76 15.40
N HIS A 208 -5.31 18.09 15.22
CA HIS A 208 -6.17 17.37 14.28
C HIS A 208 -5.71 17.50 12.82
N ILE A 209 -5.26 18.69 12.39
CA ILE A 209 -4.73 18.88 11.04
C ILE A 209 -3.41 18.13 10.85
N THR A 210 -2.46 18.32 11.76
CA THR A 210 -1.11 17.77 11.61
C THR A 210 -1.10 16.24 11.72
N VAL A 211 -1.86 15.64 12.64
CA VAL A 211 -1.93 14.17 12.76
C VAL A 211 -2.57 13.53 11.53
N PHE A 212 -3.59 14.18 10.93
CA PHE A 212 -4.20 13.68 9.70
C PHE A 212 -3.23 13.73 8.52
N LEU A 213 -2.56 14.87 8.31
CA LEU A 213 -1.58 15.01 7.22
C LEU A 213 -0.40 14.04 7.40
N CYS A 214 0.11 13.91 8.63
CA CYS A 214 1.19 12.98 8.92
C CYS A 214 0.75 11.53 8.67
N THR A 215 -0.40 11.09 9.19
CA THR A 215 -0.92 9.71 8.99
C THR A 215 -1.26 9.41 7.52
N TRP A 216 -1.75 10.41 6.78
CA TRP A 216 -1.99 10.28 5.34
C TRP A 216 -0.70 10.13 4.53
N HIS A 217 0.31 10.96 4.81
CA HIS A 217 1.63 10.84 4.18
C HIS A 217 2.33 9.53 4.57
N SER A 218 2.22 9.17 5.83
CA SER A 218 2.67 7.89 6.42
C SER A 218 1.94 6.67 5.87
N PHE A 219 0.75 6.86 5.26
CA PHE A 219 0.04 5.85 4.47
C PHE A 219 0.47 5.82 2.99
N GLY A 220 1.41 6.66 2.54
CA GLY A 220 2.11 6.50 1.25
C GLY A 220 3.51 5.85 1.31
N GLU A 221 4.12 5.74 2.49
CA GLU A 221 5.47 5.21 2.76
C GLU A 221 5.53 4.05 3.80
N THR A 222 6.49 3.13 3.70
CA THR A 222 6.60 1.97 4.62
C THR A 222 6.91 2.37 6.06
N ILE A 223 6.07 1.94 7.02
CA ILE A 223 6.25 2.22 8.46
C ILE A 223 6.09 0.95 9.29
N GLY A 224 7.20 0.28 9.60
CA GLY A 224 7.18 -0.90 10.48
C GLY A 224 6.72 -0.62 11.92
N PHE A 225 6.92 0.60 12.44
CA PHE A 225 6.56 0.96 13.81
C PHE A 225 5.14 1.54 13.96
N GLY A 226 4.46 1.85 12.86
CA GLY A 226 3.20 2.62 12.87
C GLY A 226 2.10 1.95 13.68
N SER A 227 2.11 0.61 13.72
CA SER A 227 1.15 -0.20 14.47
C SER A 227 1.23 0.04 15.98
N TRP A 228 2.43 0.27 16.53
CA TRP A 228 2.59 0.62 17.95
C TRP A 228 1.97 1.98 18.27
N PHE A 229 2.17 2.96 17.40
CA PHE A 229 1.57 4.29 17.55
C PHE A 229 0.05 4.24 17.44
N SER A 230 -0.45 3.52 16.44
CA SER A 230 -1.89 3.34 16.22
C SER A 230 -2.56 2.66 17.42
N LEU A 231 -1.94 1.61 17.97
CA LEU A 231 -2.48 0.88 19.12
C LEU A 231 -2.57 1.75 20.38
N VAL A 232 -1.47 2.39 20.77
CA VAL A 232 -1.43 3.23 21.98
C VAL A 232 -2.37 4.44 21.83
N ASN A 233 -2.38 5.07 20.65
CA ASN A 233 -3.28 6.18 20.38
C ASN A 233 -4.75 5.75 20.48
N THR A 234 -5.13 4.66 19.80
CA THR A 234 -6.51 4.16 19.83
C THR A 234 -6.96 3.81 21.24
N PHE A 235 -6.08 3.23 22.06
CA PHE A 235 -6.37 2.94 23.47
C PHE A 235 -6.67 4.21 24.29
N ILE A 236 -5.78 5.21 24.21
CA ILE A 236 -5.95 6.47 24.97
C ILE A 236 -7.14 7.27 24.43
N HIS A 237 -7.36 7.25 23.12
CA HIS A 237 -8.46 7.95 22.48
C HIS A 237 -9.82 7.30 22.79
N SER A 238 -9.85 5.96 22.93
CA SER A 238 -11.03 5.25 23.44
C SER A 238 -11.37 5.69 24.87
N TYR A 239 -10.37 5.85 25.73
CA TYR A 239 -10.56 6.37 27.08
C TYR A 239 -11.02 7.84 27.07
N MET A 240 -10.44 8.68 26.21
CA MET A 240 -10.81 10.08 26.06
C MET A 240 -12.26 10.26 25.59
N TYR A 241 -12.69 9.53 24.56
CA TYR A 241 -14.06 9.62 24.08
C TYR A 241 -15.06 9.05 25.07
N SER A 242 -14.69 8.00 25.82
CA SER A 242 -15.53 7.51 26.92
C SER A 242 -15.76 8.60 27.97
N TYR A 243 -14.73 9.37 28.32
CA TYR A 243 -14.86 10.53 29.20
C TYR A 243 -15.78 11.61 28.60
N TYR A 244 -15.65 11.94 27.32
CA TYR A 244 -16.53 12.91 26.66
C TYR A 244 -17.98 12.44 26.55
N ALA A 245 -18.22 11.14 26.31
CA ALA A 245 -19.55 10.55 26.30
C ALA A 245 -20.22 10.67 27.68
N LEU A 246 -19.50 10.31 28.75
CA LEU A 246 -19.99 10.48 30.13
C LEU A 246 -20.29 11.94 30.47
N LYS A 247 -19.46 12.88 30.01
CA LYS A 247 -19.70 14.32 30.17
C LYS A 247 -20.92 14.80 29.38
N ALA A 248 -21.16 14.27 28.18
CA ALA A 248 -22.34 14.59 27.37
C ALA A 248 -23.63 14.09 28.03
N MET A 249 -23.59 12.95 28.73
CA MET A 249 -24.68 12.44 29.58
C MET A 249 -24.84 13.18 30.92
N GLN A 250 -24.11 14.29 31.12
CA GLN A 250 -24.17 15.13 32.33
C GLN A 250 -23.80 14.39 33.63
N VAL A 251 -23.08 13.27 33.54
CA VAL A 251 -22.59 12.56 34.73
C VAL A 251 -21.52 13.43 35.43
N ARG A 252 -21.61 13.53 36.76
CA ARG A 252 -20.61 14.24 37.57
C ARG A 252 -19.35 13.38 37.70
N ILE A 253 -18.37 13.66 36.86
CA ILE A 253 -17.08 12.96 36.88
C ILE A 253 -16.09 13.72 37.79
N PRO A 254 -15.38 13.04 38.71
CA PRO A 254 -14.37 13.68 39.55
C PRO A 254 -13.22 14.25 38.71
N LYS A 255 -12.68 15.39 39.15
CA LYS A 255 -11.59 16.12 38.46
C LYS A 255 -10.31 15.28 38.28
N TRP A 256 -10.06 14.29 39.15
CA TRP A 256 -8.88 13.44 39.04
C TRP A 256 -8.87 12.61 37.75
N ILE A 257 -10.03 12.24 37.22
CA ILE A 257 -10.12 11.49 35.94
C ILE A 257 -9.65 12.36 34.77
N SER A 258 -10.00 13.65 34.74
CA SER A 258 -9.52 14.53 33.67
C SER A 258 -8.01 14.77 33.76
N ILE A 259 -7.46 14.83 34.97
CA ILE A 259 -6.00 14.92 35.20
C ILE A 259 -5.32 13.64 34.71
N MET A 260 -5.81 12.46 35.10
CA MET A 260 -5.27 11.17 34.65
C MET A 260 -5.28 11.05 33.12
N LEU A 261 -6.36 11.48 32.47
CA LEU A 261 -6.45 11.49 31.01
C LEU A 261 -5.36 12.37 30.38
N THR A 262 -5.16 13.58 30.88
CA THR A 262 -4.09 14.46 30.36
C THR A 262 -2.69 13.88 30.63
N VAL A 263 -2.48 13.23 31.78
CA VAL A 263 -1.21 12.54 32.08
C VAL A 263 -0.96 11.38 31.12
N LEU A 264 -1.98 10.55 30.86
CA LEU A 264 -1.88 9.45 29.89
C LEU A 264 -1.54 9.98 28.48
N GLN A 265 -2.13 11.10 28.06
CA GLN A 265 -1.81 11.74 26.78
C GLN A 265 -0.37 12.25 26.72
N ILE A 266 0.18 12.81 27.81
CA ILE A 266 1.59 13.22 27.87
C ILE A 266 2.52 12.00 27.79
N VAL A 267 2.21 10.95 28.54
CA VAL A 267 2.97 9.69 28.51
C VAL A 267 2.97 9.08 27.11
N GLN A 268 1.84 9.16 26.38
CA GLN A 268 1.77 8.75 24.97
C GLN A 268 2.78 9.48 24.08
N MET A 269 2.89 10.80 24.23
CA MET A 269 3.81 11.59 23.40
C MET A 269 5.27 11.27 23.74
N PHE A 270 5.58 11.06 25.02
CA PHE A 270 6.90 10.63 25.45
C PHE A 270 7.25 9.24 24.91
N TRP A 271 6.33 8.28 25.03
CA TRP A 271 6.49 6.94 24.47
C TRP A 271 6.69 6.97 22.95
N GLY A 272 5.96 7.85 22.27
CA GLY A 272 6.12 8.08 20.83
C GLY A 272 7.49 8.62 20.43
N MET A 273 8.06 9.52 21.25
CA MET A 273 9.44 9.99 21.07
C MET A 273 10.47 8.87 21.28
N VAL A 274 10.28 8.02 22.29
CA VAL A 274 11.16 6.86 22.53
C VAL A 274 11.16 5.92 21.34
N ILE A 275 9.98 5.51 20.84
CA ILE A 275 9.88 4.62 19.67
C ILE A 275 10.56 5.25 18.45
N THR A 276 10.32 6.53 18.18
CA THR A 276 10.90 7.21 17.02
C THR A 276 12.42 7.29 17.11
N THR A 277 12.96 7.55 18.31
CA THR A 277 14.41 7.62 18.56
C THR A 277 15.05 6.23 18.48
N SER A 278 14.40 5.20 19.03
CA SER A 278 14.85 3.81 18.89
C SER A 278 14.85 3.37 17.43
N ALA A 279 13.82 3.71 16.66
CA ALA A 279 13.77 3.43 15.23
C ALA A 279 14.91 4.15 14.47
N TYR A 280 15.23 5.41 14.82
CA TYR A 280 16.40 6.10 14.27
C TYR A 280 17.71 5.36 14.58
N TYR A 281 17.89 4.95 15.83
CA TYR A 281 19.06 4.21 16.29
C TYR A 281 19.24 2.88 15.53
N TYR A 282 18.17 2.09 15.39
CA TYR A 282 18.25 0.79 14.72
C TYR A 282 18.55 0.91 13.22
N VAL A 283 18.00 1.92 12.55
CA VAL A 283 18.22 2.15 11.11
C VAL A 283 19.61 2.71 10.83
N HIS A 284 20.05 3.72 11.59
CA HIS A 284 21.29 4.45 11.26
C HIS A 284 22.54 3.94 11.98
N ILE A 285 22.41 3.43 13.19
CA ILE A 285 23.56 3.02 14.01
C ILE A 285 23.72 1.50 14.01
N ALA A 286 22.64 0.76 14.27
CA ALA A 286 22.70 -0.70 14.32
C ALA A 286 22.70 -1.39 12.94
N GLN A 287 22.44 -0.64 11.85
CA GLN A 287 22.40 -1.13 10.47
C GLN A 287 21.49 -2.35 10.27
N ILE A 288 20.41 -2.43 11.06
CA ILE A 288 19.40 -3.48 10.92
C ILE A 288 18.43 -3.07 9.81
N GLN A 289 18.11 -4.01 8.92
CA GLN A 289 17.14 -3.80 7.84
C GLN A 289 15.73 -3.59 8.43
N CYS A 290 15.36 -2.33 8.68
CA CYS A 290 14.01 -1.92 9.04
C CYS A 290 13.37 -1.18 7.86
N ASN A 291 12.17 -1.62 7.47
CA ASN A 291 11.42 -1.03 6.36
C ASN A 291 10.78 0.29 6.79
N VAL A 292 11.59 1.34 6.90
CA VAL A 292 11.23 2.69 7.38
C VAL A 292 11.92 3.73 6.51
N THR A 293 11.16 4.70 6.01
CA THR A 293 11.68 5.85 5.26
C THR A 293 12.24 6.92 6.19
N THR A 294 13.41 7.48 5.88
CA THR A 294 14.06 8.53 6.68
C THR A 294 13.21 9.80 6.77
N SER A 295 12.42 10.11 5.73
CA SER A 295 11.51 11.27 5.69
C SER A 295 10.41 11.16 6.76
N ASN A 296 9.68 10.05 6.79
CA ASN A 296 8.65 9.80 7.82
C ASN A 296 9.19 9.86 9.24
N LEU A 297 10.41 9.38 9.44
CA LEU A 297 11.01 9.37 10.77
C LEU A 297 11.25 10.80 11.28
N LYS A 298 11.75 11.69 10.40
CA LYS A 298 11.93 13.12 10.71
C LYS A 298 10.60 13.81 10.97
N PHE A 299 9.60 13.60 10.11
CA PHE A 299 8.27 14.17 10.29
C PHE A 299 7.60 13.70 11.58
N SER A 300 7.69 12.40 11.88
CA SER A 300 7.14 11.81 13.12
C SER A 300 7.83 12.37 14.36
N ALA A 301 9.17 12.47 14.35
CA ALA A 301 9.93 13.02 15.47
C ALA A 301 9.55 14.48 15.76
N LEU A 302 9.46 15.30 14.70
CA LEU A 302 9.06 16.71 14.81
C LEU A 302 7.62 16.85 15.35
N MET A 303 6.70 16.03 14.82
CA MET A 303 5.30 16.02 15.26
C MET A 303 5.19 15.66 16.75
N TYR A 304 5.78 14.54 17.20
CA TYR A 304 5.72 14.11 18.59
C TYR A 304 6.37 15.11 19.55
N LEU A 305 7.49 15.73 19.15
CA LEU A 305 8.12 16.80 19.93
C LEU A 305 7.19 18.00 20.08
N SER A 306 6.56 18.44 18.99
CA SER A 306 5.62 19.56 19.02
C SER A 306 4.45 19.27 19.98
N TYR A 307 3.89 18.06 19.93
CA TYR A 307 2.78 17.66 20.79
C TYR A 307 3.19 17.59 22.26
N LEU A 308 4.36 17.05 22.57
CA LEU A 308 4.83 17.00 23.95
C LEU A 308 4.89 18.41 24.57
N ILE A 309 5.48 19.37 23.87
CA ILE A 309 5.57 20.77 24.33
C ILE A 309 4.17 21.35 24.54
N LEU A 310 3.28 21.15 23.57
CA LEU A 310 1.91 21.68 23.59
C LEU A 310 1.08 21.09 24.74
N PHE A 311 1.14 19.78 24.98
CA PHE A 311 0.41 19.11 26.05
C PHE A 311 0.98 19.43 27.44
N VAL A 312 2.30 19.53 27.58
CA VAL A 312 2.92 19.97 28.84
C VAL A 312 2.52 21.41 29.17
N ASN A 313 2.52 22.30 28.19
CA ASN A 313 2.06 23.68 28.36
C ASN A 313 0.57 23.72 28.75
N PHE A 314 -0.28 22.93 28.08
CA PHE A 314 -1.69 22.81 28.42
C PHE A 314 -1.90 22.30 29.86
N PHE A 315 -1.14 21.29 30.29
CA PHE A 315 -1.19 20.75 31.65
C PHE A 315 -0.77 21.79 32.69
N ALA A 316 0.34 22.49 32.44
CA ALA A 316 0.81 23.56 33.31
C ALA A 316 -0.23 24.67 33.45
N GLN A 317 -0.83 25.14 32.35
CA GLN A 317 -1.85 26.19 32.38
C GLN A 317 -3.17 25.76 33.02
N SER A 318 -3.58 24.49 32.85
CA SER A 318 -4.89 24.01 33.30
C SER A 318 -4.90 23.51 34.74
N TYR A 319 -3.77 22.96 35.21
CA TYR A 319 -3.70 22.26 36.50
C TYR A 319 -2.70 22.85 37.49
N LEU A 320 -1.59 23.45 37.01
CA LEU A 320 -0.54 24.01 37.87
C LEU A 320 -0.62 25.54 37.98
N SER A 321 -1.19 26.23 36.99
CA SER A 321 -1.38 27.66 37.04
C SER A 321 -2.41 27.99 38.12
N ASN A 322 -1.92 28.56 39.21
CA ASN A 322 -2.74 29.08 40.30
C ASN A 322 -3.56 30.29 39.83
N LYS A 323 -4.63 30.05 39.06
CA LYS A 323 -5.70 31.05 38.83
C LYS A 323 -6.38 31.48 40.15
N CYS A 324 -6.01 30.90 41.29
CA CYS A 324 -6.38 31.36 42.63
C CYS A 324 -5.66 32.65 43.07
N VAL A 325 -4.48 32.99 42.54
CA VAL A 325 -3.79 34.24 42.92
C VAL A 325 -4.43 35.45 42.21
N ASN A 326 -4.63 35.37 40.89
CA ASN A 326 -5.19 36.48 40.11
C ASN A 326 -6.66 36.79 40.43
N LYS A 327 -7.44 35.83 40.95
CA LYS A 327 -8.83 36.08 41.38
C LYS A 327 -8.90 36.73 42.76
N ALA A 328 -7.88 36.55 43.62
CA ALA A 328 -7.79 37.25 44.90
C ALA A 328 -7.30 38.70 44.71
N GLU A 329 -6.30 38.92 43.86
CA GLU A 329 -5.81 40.26 43.52
C GLU A 329 -6.86 41.11 42.79
N ARG A 330 -7.52 40.57 41.77
CA ARG A 330 -8.59 41.28 41.05
C ARG A 330 -9.83 41.55 41.92
N LYS A 331 -10.07 40.75 42.96
CA LYS A 331 -11.18 40.97 43.93
C LYS A 331 -10.79 41.97 45.03
N ASN A 332 -9.50 42.18 45.27
CA ASN A 332 -9.00 43.25 46.14
C ASN A 332 -8.97 44.59 45.41
N GLU A 333 -8.58 44.64 44.13
CA GLU A 333 -8.65 45.87 43.32
C GLU A 333 -10.10 46.39 43.18
N ILE A 334 -11.08 45.52 42.96
CA ILE A 334 -12.51 45.90 42.86
C ILE A 334 -13.12 46.31 44.22
N LYS A 335 -12.47 46.00 45.34
CA LYS A 335 -12.89 46.45 46.69
C LYS A 335 -12.21 47.75 47.13
N THR A 336 -11.20 48.21 46.40
CA THR A 336 -10.40 49.40 46.72
C THR A 336 -10.74 50.58 45.80
N GLN A 337 -11.61 50.36 44.81
CA GLN A 337 -12.39 51.39 44.10
C GLN A 337 -13.81 51.38 44.64
#